data_AF-A0A564TMT0-F1
#
_entry.id   AF-A0A564TMT0-F1
#
_cell.length_a   1.000
_cell.length_b   1.000
_cell.length_c   1.000
_cell.angle_alpha   90.00
_cell.angle_beta   90.00
_cell.angle_gamma   90.00
#
_symmetry.space_group_name_H-M   'P 1'
#
loop_
_entity.id
_entity.type
_entity.pdbx_description
1 polymer ?
#
loop_
_entity_poly.entity_id
_entity_poly.type
_entity_poly.pdbx_seq_one_letter_code
_entity_poly.pdbx_strand_id
1 'polypeptide(L)'
;MDNAHAGGMFIGVSDTGQLNSVAFTEFGDRYEKHPDTQIEFKNYVIDFVPEIIKTTEKLHLSTPQLGIISWDITVDECKMIVLIEANTRGQSIWFPQMANGKGAFGENTKEILQFISPK
;
A
#
# COMPACT_ATOMS: atom_id res chain seq x y z
N MET A 1 0.43 -6.67 14.50
CA MET A 1 -0.88 -7.22 14.08
C MET A 1 -1.46 -6.15 13.19
N ASP A 2 -1.57 -6.41 11.88
CA ASP A 2 -2.19 -5.46 10.95
C ASP A 2 -3.69 -5.78 10.82
N ASN A 3 -4.44 -4.88 10.19
CA ASN A 3 -5.88 -5.06 10.01
C ASN A 3 -6.24 -6.23 9.10
N ALA A 4 -5.37 -6.62 8.17
CA ALA A 4 -5.62 -7.73 7.26
C ALA A 4 -5.56 -9.08 7.99
N HIS A 5 -4.54 -9.31 8.81
CA HIS A 5 -4.35 -10.52 9.62
C HIS A 5 -5.32 -10.60 10.81
N ALA A 6 -6.04 -9.52 11.11
CA ALA A 6 -7.12 -9.49 12.11
C ALA A 6 -8.49 -9.84 11.50
N GLY A 7 -8.54 -10.31 10.24
CA GLY A 7 -9.77 -10.62 9.51
C GLY A 7 -10.36 -9.44 8.74
N GLY A 8 -9.58 -8.38 8.52
CA GLY A 8 -9.98 -7.23 7.71
C GLY A 8 -9.80 -7.44 6.22
N MET A 9 -10.05 -6.36 5.46
CA MET A 9 -9.90 -6.33 4.02
C MET A 9 -8.91 -5.24 3.62
N PHE A 10 -8.30 -5.40 2.45
CA PHE A 10 -7.46 -4.40 1.82
C PHE A 10 -7.85 -4.22 0.36
N ILE A 11 -7.64 -3.01 -0.16
CA ILE A 11 -8.00 -2.63 -1.51
C ILE A 11 -6.89 -1.81 -2.15
N GLY A 12 -6.63 -2.05 -3.43
CA GLY A 12 -5.64 -1.29 -4.18
C GLY A 12 -6.12 0.13 -4.45
N VAL A 13 -5.17 1.06 -4.52
CA VAL A 13 -5.41 2.46 -4.84
C VAL A 13 -4.38 2.92 -5.88
N SER A 14 -4.83 3.63 -6.90
CA SER A 14 -3.93 4.18 -7.91
C SER A 14 -3.15 5.37 -7.36
N ASP A 15 -2.08 5.76 -8.07
CA ASP A 15 -1.28 6.95 -7.74
C ASP A 15 -2.10 8.25 -7.76
N THR A 16 -3.25 8.25 -8.43
CA THR A 16 -4.20 9.38 -8.49
C THR A 16 -5.30 9.28 -7.44
N GLY A 17 -5.25 8.28 -6.55
CA GLY A 17 -6.23 8.06 -5.48
C GLY A 17 -7.45 7.24 -5.89
N GLN A 18 -7.55 6.75 -7.13
CA GLN A 18 -8.70 5.94 -7.55
C GLN A 18 -8.64 4.57 -6.87
N LEU A 19 -9.69 4.25 -6.10
CA LEU A 19 -9.86 2.91 -5.55
C LEU A 19 -10.13 1.88 -6.64
N ASN A 20 -9.53 0.70 -6.50
CA ASN A 20 -9.91 -0.48 -7.27
C ASN A 20 -11.37 -0.88 -6.96
N SER A 21 -12.00 -1.64 -7.84
CA SER A 21 -13.39 -2.07 -7.64
C SER A 21 -13.54 -3.31 -6.76
N VAL A 22 -12.43 -3.96 -6.38
CA VAL A 22 -12.43 -5.22 -5.63
C VAL A 22 -11.46 -5.10 -4.46
N ALA A 23 -11.96 -5.33 -3.25
CA ALA A 23 -11.18 -5.55 -2.04
C ALA A 23 -10.93 -7.05 -1.84
N PHE A 24 -9.88 -7.36 -1.09
CA PHE A 24 -9.43 -8.72 -0.81
C PHE A 24 -9.26 -8.94 0.69
N THR A 25 -9.52 -10.17 1.15
CA THR A 25 -9.05 -10.66 2.45
C THR A 25 -7.66 -11.28 2.31
N GLU A 26 -7.00 -11.63 3.41
CA GLU A 26 -5.72 -12.36 3.38
C GLU A 26 -5.81 -13.72 2.67
N PHE A 27 -7.00 -14.32 2.62
CA PHE A 27 -7.26 -15.60 1.96
C PHE A 27 -7.61 -15.45 0.47
N GLY A 28 -7.67 -14.21 -0.04
CA GLY A 28 -8.00 -13.90 -1.43
C GLY A 28 -9.50 -13.89 -1.73
N ASP A 29 -10.36 -13.88 -0.72
CA ASP A 29 -11.79 -13.67 -0.92
C ASP A 29 -12.04 -12.27 -1.49
N ARG A 30 -12.99 -12.15 -2.42
CA ARG A 30 -13.18 -10.95 -3.23
C ARG A 30 -14.49 -10.25 -2.89
N TYR A 31 -14.42 -8.93 -2.72
CA TYR A 31 -15.57 -8.11 -2.36
C TYR A 31 -15.64 -6.88 -3.26
N GLU A 32 -16.78 -6.68 -3.93
CA GLU A 32 -17.06 -5.44 -4.67
C GLU A 32 -17.73 -4.37 -3.78
N LYS A 33 -18.25 -4.80 -2.62
CA LYS A 33 -18.90 -3.97 -1.61
C LYS A 33 -18.45 -4.38 -0.22
N HIS A 34 -18.40 -3.42 0.70
CA HIS A 34 -18.12 -3.71 2.10
C HIS A 34 -19.28 -4.56 2.70
N PRO A 35 -18.99 -5.67 3.39
CA PRO A 35 -20.02 -6.58 3.88
C PRO A 35 -20.97 -5.93 4.90
N ASP A 36 -20.47 -5.07 5.78
CA ASP A 36 -21.32 -4.43 6.81
C ASP A 36 -22.06 -3.18 6.29
N THR A 37 -21.35 -2.25 5.65
CA THR A 37 -21.94 -0.96 5.23
C THR A 37 -22.61 -0.99 3.87
N GLN A 38 -22.40 -2.06 3.08
CA GLN A 38 -22.89 -2.22 1.71
C GLN A 38 -22.40 -1.14 0.73
N ILE A 39 -21.39 -0.35 1.12
CA ILE A 39 -20.75 0.64 0.27
C ILE A 39 -20.03 -0.08 -0.89
N GLU A 40 -20.32 0.33 -2.12
CA GLU A 40 -19.64 -0.16 -3.32
C GLU A 40 -18.28 0.50 -3.47
N PHE A 41 -17.21 -0.25 -3.72
CA PHE A 41 -15.86 0.32 -3.78
C PHE A 41 -15.58 1.11 -5.06
N LYS A 42 -16.31 0.80 -6.13
CA LYS A 42 -16.12 1.43 -7.44
C LYS A 42 -16.41 2.93 -7.39
N ASN A 43 -15.66 3.71 -8.17
CA ASN A 43 -15.81 5.17 -8.36
C ASN A 43 -15.49 6.03 -7.11
N TYR A 44 -14.76 5.50 -6.13
CA TYR A 44 -14.22 6.29 -5.03
C TYR A 44 -12.82 6.82 -5.35
N VAL A 45 -12.55 8.06 -4.94
CA VAL A 45 -11.24 8.70 -5.07
C VAL A 45 -10.79 9.19 -3.69
N ILE A 46 -9.56 8.85 -3.32
CA ILE A 46 -8.90 9.31 -2.10
C ILE A 46 -7.96 10.46 -2.49
N ASP A 47 -8.41 11.69 -2.27
CA ASP A 47 -7.73 12.90 -2.75
C ASP A 47 -6.30 13.09 -2.20
N PHE A 48 -5.98 12.47 -1.05
CA PHE A 48 -4.70 12.64 -0.37
C PHE A 48 -3.57 11.75 -0.90
N VAL A 49 -3.85 10.76 -1.77
CA VAL A 49 -2.84 9.79 -2.22
C VAL A 49 -1.62 10.44 -2.89
N PRO A 50 -1.76 11.44 -3.79
CA PRO A 50 -0.60 12.13 -4.36
C PRO A 50 0.28 12.80 -3.30
N GLU A 51 -0.32 13.35 -2.25
CA GLU A 51 0.41 14.00 -1.15
C GLU A 51 1.08 12.99 -0.22
N ILE A 52 0.43 11.84 0.03
CA ILE A 52 0.99 10.71 0.76
C ILE A 52 2.23 10.17 0.04
N ILE A 53 2.16 9.97 -1.28
CA ILE A 53 3.31 9.51 -2.08
C ILE A 53 4.48 10.48 -1.92
N LYS A 54 4.25 11.78 -2.18
CA LYS A 54 5.28 12.82 -2.03
C LYS A 54 5.89 12.88 -0.63
N THR A 55 5.07 12.68 0.40
CA THR A 55 5.53 12.69 1.80
C THR A 55 6.37 11.46 2.09
N THR A 56 5.94 10.29 1.63
CA THR A 56 6.64 9.02 1.80
C THR A 56 7.99 9.01 1.08
N GLU A 57 8.07 9.59 -0.11
CA GLU A 57 9.34 9.80 -0.83
C GLU A 57 10.32 10.65 -0.01
N LYS A 58 9.87 11.78 0.56
CA LYS A 58 10.72 12.63 1.42
C LYS A 58 11.20 11.88 2.65
N LEU A 59 10.32 11.12 3.30
CA LEU A 59 10.68 10.28 4.45
C LEU A 59 11.74 9.25 4.06
N HIS A 60 11.55 8.57 2.93
CA HIS A 60 12.50 7.57 2.45
C HIS A 60 13.87 8.18 2.10
N LEU A 61 13.90 9.36 1.47
CA LEU A 61 15.14 10.09 1.17
C LEU A 61 15.92 10.53 2.42
N SER A 62 15.28 10.61 3.59
CA SER A 62 15.96 10.88 4.87
C SER A 62 16.67 9.66 5.48
N THR A 63 16.42 8.46 4.94
CA THR A 63 16.95 7.17 5.46
C THR A 63 17.53 6.27 4.35
N PRO A 64 18.37 6.79 3.45
CA PRO A 64 18.83 6.08 2.24
C PRO A 64 19.59 4.78 2.54
N GLN A 65 20.17 4.64 3.73
CA GLN A 65 20.94 3.47 4.15
C GLN A 65 20.09 2.19 4.36
N LEU A 66 18.76 2.31 4.47
CA LEU A 66 17.88 1.16 4.77
C LEU A 66 17.41 0.40 3.51
N GLY A 67 17.57 0.97 2.33
CA GLY A 67 17.21 0.34 1.05
C GLY A 67 15.70 0.24 0.81
N ILE A 68 14.98 -0.56 1.60
CA ILE A 68 13.52 -0.75 1.48
C ILE A 68 12.88 -0.52 2.85
N ILE A 69 11.83 0.31 2.87
CA ILE A 69 11.01 0.56 4.04
C ILE A 69 9.55 0.51 3.61
N SER A 70 8.72 -0.23 4.34
CA SER A 70 7.27 -0.18 4.22
C SER A 70 6.72 0.86 5.19
N TRP A 71 6.04 1.87 4.65
CA TRP A 71 5.57 3.01 5.41
C TRP A 71 4.07 2.91 5.66
N ASP A 72 3.69 2.90 6.93
CA ASP A 72 2.30 2.93 7.33
C ASP A 72 1.94 4.39 7.64
N ILE A 73 1.07 4.96 6.81
CA ILE A 73 0.71 6.37 6.82
C ILE A 73 -0.81 6.49 6.95
N THR A 74 -1.29 7.51 7.67
CA THR A 74 -2.73 7.81 7.77
C THR A 74 -3.06 9.28 7.51
N VAL A 75 -4.33 9.45 7.10
CA VAL A 75 -5.21 10.62 7.11
C VAL A 75 -5.71 11.05 8.49
N ASP A 76 -5.26 12.11 9.18
CA ASP A 76 -5.94 12.53 10.42
C ASP A 76 -7.21 13.39 10.17
N GLU A 77 -7.94 13.70 11.23
CA GLU A 77 -9.18 14.52 11.15
C GLU A 77 -8.94 15.97 10.71
N CYS A 78 -7.72 16.48 10.91
CA CYS A 78 -7.27 17.78 10.45
C CYS A 78 -6.73 17.75 9.01
N LYS A 79 -6.87 16.61 8.31
CA LYS A 79 -6.34 16.37 6.97
C LYS A 79 -4.81 16.43 6.90
N MET A 80 -4.14 16.13 8.02
CA MET A 80 -2.69 16.05 8.08
C MET A 80 -2.23 14.62 7.85
N ILE A 81 -1.13 14.48 7.10
CA ILE A 81 -0.47 13.19 6.89
C ILE A 81 0.32 12.84 8.14
N VAL A 82 0.01 11.69 8.73
CA VAL A 82 0.65 11.19 9.95
C VAL A 82 1.36 9.86 9.66
N LEU A 83 2.64 9.80 10.01
CA LEU A 83 3.42 8.56 10.00
C LEU A 83 3.06 7.72 11.23
N ILE A 84 2.64 6.48 11.01
CA ILE A 84 2.29 5.52 12.06
C ILE A 84 3.45 4.57 12.34
N GLU A 85 3.99 3.93 11.30
CA GLU A 85 5.07 2.94 11.44
C GLU A 85 6.04 2.97 10.25
N ALA A 86 7.31 2.68 10.53
CA ALA A 86 8.36 2.47 9.54
C ALA A 86 8.87 1.03 9.64
N ASN A 87 8.33 0.16 8.79
CA ASN A 87 8.67 -1.26 8.77
C ASN A 87 9.95 -1.47 7.94
N THR A 88 11.08 -1.65 8.65
CA THR A 88 12.41 -1.81 8.04
C THR A 88 12.83 -3.27 7.81
N ARG A 89 12.08 -4.22 8.38
CA ARG A 89 12.29 -5.67 8.25
C ARG A 89 10.95 -6.40 8.30
N GLY A 90 10.89 -7.56 7.63
CA GLY A 90 9.73 -8.45 7.71
C GLY A 90 8.48 -7.91 7.02
N GLN A 91 8.63 -6.85 6.20
CA GLN A 91 7.52 -6.32 5.42
C GLN A 91 7.00 -7.35 4.42
N SER A 92 5.68 -7.40 4.31
CA SER A 92 5.02 -8.23 3.31
C SER A 92 4.96 -7.52 1.96
N ILE A 93 5.23 -8.27 0.89
CA ILE A 93 4.98 -7.83 -0.49
C ILE A 93 3.72 -8.47 -1.09
N TRP A 94 3.17 -9.52 -0.47
CA TRP A 94 2.10 -10.29 -1.11
C TRP A 94 0.78 -9.51 -1.19
N PHE A 95 0.41 -8.78 -0.13
CA PHE A 95 -0.89 -8.10 -0.08
C PHE A 95 -0.94 -6.87 -1.00
N PRO A 96 0.10 -6.00 -1.10
CA PRO A 96 0.07 -4.90 -2.06
C PRO A 96 0.06 -5.41 -3.50
N GLN A 97 0.74 -6.53 -3.78
CA GLN A 97 0.72 -7.15 -5.10
C GLN A 97 -0.65 -7.73 -5.45
N MET A 98 -1.30 -8.42 -4.51
CA MET A 98 -2.66 -8.95 -4.68
C MET A 98 -3.66 -7.81 -4.93
N ALA A 99 -3.62 -6.77 -4.11
CA ALA A 99 -4.57 -5.66 -4.16
C ALA A 99 -4.45 -4.83 -5.44
N ASN A 100 -3.22 -4.61 -5.91
CA ASN A 100 -2.94 -3.73 -7.05
C ASN A 100 -2.73 -4.49 -8.38
N GLY A 101 -2.56 -5.81 -8.34
CA GLY A 101 -2.30 -6.61 -9.53
C GLY A 101 -0.97 -6.28 -10.22
N LYS A 102 0.00 -5.72 -9.48
CA LYS A 102 1.31 -5.28 -9.99
C LYS A 102 2.44 -5.90 -9.18
N GLY A 103 3.60 -6.08 -9.81
CA GLY A 103 4.81 -6.53 -9.12
C GLY A 103 5.27 -5.51 -8.06
N ALA A 104 5.88 -5.97 -6.96
CA ALA A 104 6.32 -5.11 -5.85
C ALA A 104 7.25 -3.96 -6.27
N PHE A 105 8.02 -4.16 -7.34
CA PHE A 105 8.92 -3.17 -7.91
C PHE A 105 8.50 -2.68 -9.31
N GLY A 106 7.31 -3.08 -9.80
CA GLY A 106 6.82 -2.70 -11.13
C GLY A 106 7.87 -2.88 -12.24
N GLU A 107 8.08 -1.83 -13.02
CA GLU A 107 9.07 -1.79 -14.11
C GLU A 107 10.53 -1.93 -13.62
N ASN A 108 10.82 -1.55 -12.37
CA ASN A 108 12.15 -1.67 -11.77
C ASN A 108 12.49 -3.09 -11.31
N THR A 109 11.56 -4.05 -11.40
CA THR A 109 11.77 -5.43 -10.93
C THR A 109 13.06 -6.04 -11.46
N LYS A 110 13.35 -5.89 -12.76
CA LYS A 110 14.57 -6.42 -13.36
C LYS A 110 15.84 -5.82 -12.75
N GLU A 111 15.87 -4.50 -12.61
CA GLU A 111 17.03 -3.77 -12.07
C GLU A 111 17.29 -4.13 -10.60
N ILE A 112 16.23 -4.19 -9.79
CA ILE A 112 16.33 -4.57 -8.38
C ILE A 112 16.84 -6.01 -8.23
N LEU A 113 16.33 -6.95 -9.03
CA LEU A 113 16.82 -8.34 -9.01
C LEU A 113 18.30 -8.44 -9.40
N GLN A 114 18.75 -7.64 -10.38
CA GLN A 114 20.17 -7.57 -10.74
C GLN A 114 21.02 -6.97 -9.62
N PHE A 115 20.52 -5.94 -8.94
CA PHE A 115 21.21 -5.28 -7.83
C PHE A 115 21.44 -6.21 -6.63
N ILE A 116 20.48 -7.09 -6.32
CA ILE A 116 20.58 -8.02 -5.18
C ILE A 116 21.18 -9.39 -5.53
N SER A 117 21.42 -9.67 -6.80
CA SER A 117 21.99 -10.95 -7.23
C SER A 117 23.38 -11.14 -6.59
N PRO A 118 23.68 -12.33 -6.03
CA PRO A 118 25.05 -12.67 -5.65
C PRO A 118 25.97 -12.49 -6.85
N LYS A 119 27.18 -11.98 -6.60
CA LYS A 119 28.26 -11.94 -7.60
C LYS A 119 28.90 -13.31 -7.75
#